data_AF-T1AWY9-F1
#
_entry.id   AF-T1AWY9-F1
#
_cell.length_a   1.000
_cell.length_b   1.000
_cell.length_c   1.000
_cell.angle_alpha   90.00
_cell.angle_beta   90.00
_cell.angle_gamma   90.00
#
_symmetry.space_group_name_H-M   'P 1'
#
loop_
_entity.id
_entity.type
_entity.pdbx_description
1 polymer ?
#
loop_
_entity_poly.entity_id
_entity_poly.type
_entity_poly.pdbx_seq_one_letter_code
_entity_poly.pdbx_strand_id
1 'polypeptide(L)'
;MQVGLYTGSNAPSNACGVAAEWCIAAPGEVQYLPVPGTTYGGLGYGTSFATAVVSGVAALVSQTYPWMTGPNLQDTILTTATPLGTGPYPNAVYGWGLVNAAAAVQGPEQFAFGNFGANIGAYSSTFGNAIGGAGSLALTGGTGTLTLSGANTYSGGTSVASGNLWLSGSVASNVTISGGSFGGPGTVHGNVTNSGGSLISQAAVGGPGLTIT
;
A
#
# COMPACT_ATOMS: atom_id res chain seq x y z
N MET A 1 2.92 -5.96 13.26
CA MET A 1 4.06 -5.90 12.34
C MET A 1 5.34 -6.11 13.13
N GLN A 2 6.14 -7.10 12.75
CA GLN A 2 7.48 -7.34 13.27
C GLN A 2 8.51 -6.62 12.39
N VAL A 3 9.55 -6.03 12.98
CA VAL A 3 10.62 -5.35 12.24
C VAL A 3 11.95 -6.09 12.40
N GLY A 4 12.50 -6.57 11.29
CA GLY A 4 13.83 -7.17 11.19
C GLY A 4 14.91 -6.17 10.77
N LEU A 5 16.18 -6.51 10.96
CA LEU A 5 17.32 -5.69 10.52
C LEU A 5 17.79 -6.14 9.13
N TYR A 6 18.23 -5.18 8.32
CA TYR A 6 18.92 -5.46 7.07
C TYR A 6 20.38 -5.91 7.28
N THR A 7 20.81 -6.96 6.57
CA THR A 7 22.07 -7.71 6.74
C THR A 7 23.34 -7.00 6.27
N GLY A 8 23.27 -5.74 5.83
CA GLY A 8 24.46 -4.91 5.58
C GLY A 8 25.23 -4.53 6.85
N SER A 9 24.63 -4.77 8.03
CA SER A 9 25.26 -4.58 9.34
C SER A 9 25.40 -5.95 10.02
N ASN A 10 26.59 -6.32 10.47
CA ASN A 10 26.92 -7.62 11.11
C ASN A 10 26.26 -7.82 12.49
N ALA A 11 25.10 -7.23 12.76
CA ALA A 11 24.39 -7.31 14.02
C ALA A 11 23.29 -8.40 13.98
N PRO A 12 23.13 -9.21 15.05
CA PRO A 12 22.16 -10.30 15.07
C PRO A 12 20.74 -9.74 15.14
N SER A 13 19.99 -9.87 14.05
CA SER A 13 18.52 -9.74 14.09
C SER A 13 17.87 -11.09 13.96
N ASN A 14 16.79 -11.30 14.72
CA ASN A 14 15.95 -12.48 14.55
C ASN A 14 15.36 -12.45 13.13
N ALA A 15 15.53 -13.56 12.41
CA ALA A 15 14.83 -13.79 11.15
C ALA A 15 13.31 -13.76 11.39
N CYS A 16 12.55 -13.34 10.37
CA CYS A 16 11.09 -13.26 10.47
C CYS A 16 10.42 -14.61 10.79
N GLY A 17 11.02 -15.72 10.37
CA GLY A 17 10.58 -17.08 10.66
C GLY A 17 9.11 -17.30 10.33
N VAL A 18 8.35 -17.83 11.29
CA VAL A 18 6.90 -18.10 11.17
C VAL A 18 6.05 -16.84 11.03
N ALA A 19 6.60 -15.66 11.32
CA ALA A 19 5.91 -14.38 11.22
C ALA A 19 6.23 -13.64 9.91
N ALA A 20 6.78 -14.34 8.90
CA ALA A 20 7.13 -13.77 7.60
C ALA A 20 6.01 -12.90 6.99
N GLU A 21 4.76 -13.33 7.12
CA GLU A 21 3.56 -12.63 6.62
C GLU A 21 3.34 -11.25 7.27
N TRP A 22 3.85 -11.01 8.47
CA TRP A 22 3.69 -9.73 9.18
C TRP A 22 5.02 -9.06 9.49
N CYS A 23 6.09 -9.45 8.79
CA CYS A 23 7.45 -9.00 9.04
C CYS A 23 8.00 -8.16 7.89
N ILE A 24 8.74 -7.11 8.23
CA ILE A 24 9.44 -6.24 7.29
C ILE A 24 10.85 -5.94 7.80
N ALA A 25 11.83 -5.86 6.92
CA ALA A 25 13.18 -5.45 7.26
C ALA A 25 13.35 -3.94 7.12
N ALA A 26 14.16 -3.32 7.97
CA ALA A 26 14.55 -1.91 7.84
C ALA A 26 16.02 -1.69 8.26
N PRO A 27 16.63 -0.57 7.84
CA PRO A 27 17.95 -0.18 8.34
C PRO A 27 17.86 0.13 9.84
N GLY A 28 18.73 -0.47 10.63
CA GLY A 28 18.80 -0.26 12.08
C GLY A 28 20.21 0.00 12.59
N GLU A 29 21.10 0.42 11.68
CA GLU A 29 22.38 1.04 12.00
C GLU A 29 22.19 2.56 12.04
N VAL A 30 22.56 3.19 13.15
CA VAL A 30 22.49 4.64 13.33
C VAL A 30 23.82 5.16 13.83
N GLN A 31 24.27 6.29 13.27
CA GLN A 31 25.48 6.98 13.72
C GLN A 31 25.11 8.12 14.68
N TYR A 32 25.72 8.11 15.86
CA TYR A 32 25.63 9.19 16.83
C TYR A 32 26.78 10.17 16.62
N LEU A 33 26.45 11.45 16.47
CA LEU A 33 27.44 12.51 16.55
C LEU A 33 27.98 12.57 17.98
N PRO A 34 29.32 12.59 18.16
CA PRO A 34 29.90 12.65 19.49
C PRO A 34 29.52 13.94 20.20
N VAL A 35 28.84 13.84 21.34
CA VAL A 35 28.50 14.99 22.19
C VAL A 35 29.57 15.15 23.27
N PRO A 36 30.36 16.25 23.26
CA PRO A 36 31.45 16.45 24.21
C PRO A 36 30.99 16.32 25.67
N GLY A 37 31.75 15.58 26.48
CA GLY A 37 31.45 15.37 27.90
C GLY A 37 30.40 14.30 28.20
N THR A 38 29.95 13.55 27.19
CA THR A 38 29.04 12.41 27.37
C THR A 38 29.61 11.13 26.76
N THR A 39 29.00 9.98 27.05
CA THR A 39 29.29 8.71 26.39
C THR A 39 28.63 8.57 25.01
N TYR A 40 27.87 9.58 24.56
CA TYR A 40 27.17 9.53 23.27
C TYR A 40 28.14 9.82 22.12
N GLY A 41 28.43 8.78 21.34
CA GLY A 41 29.20 8.81 20.10
C GLY A 41 29.33 7.39 19.53
N GLY A 42 29.54 7.26 18.22
CA GLY A 42 29.76 5.95 17.57
C GLY A 42 28.55 5.41 16.82
N LEU A 43 28.49 4.09 16.64
CA LEU A 43 27.43 3.39 15.90
C LEU A 43 26.54 2.59 16.85
N GLY A 44 25.22 2.70 16.67
CA GLY A 44 24.22 1.86 17.33
C GLY A 44 23.60 0.89 16.34
N TYR A 45 23.40 -0.35 16.76
CA TYR A 45 22.76 -1.39 15.96
C TYR A 45 21.59 -2.00 16.73
N GLY A 46 20.46 -2.24 16.05
CA GLY A 46 19.37 -2.99 16.63
C GLY A 46 18.04 -2.83 15.92
N THR A 47 17.14 -3.78 16.17
CA THR A 47 15.75 -3.74 15.65
C THR A 47 14.95 -2.56 16.22
N SER A 48 15.35 -1.98 17.36
CA SER A 48 14.76 -0.77 17.91
C SER A 48 14.92 0.44 16.97
N PHE A 49 16.08 0.60 16.33
CA PHE A 49 16.31 1.66 15.34
C PHE A 49 15.56 1.40 14.04
N ALA A 50 15.55 0.14 13.59
CA ALA A 50 14.75 -0.27 12.45
C ALA A 50 13.25 0.01 12.68
N THR A 51 12.75 -0.24 13.90
CA THR A 51 11.36 0.06 14.29
C THR A 51 11.06 1.56 14.24
N ALA A 52 12.02 2.41 14.61
CA ALA A 52 11.87 3.86 14.51
C ALA A 52 11.76 4.31 13.04
N VAL A 53 12.57 3.72 12.13
CA VAL A 53 12.48 3.99 10.68
C VAL A 53 11.10 3.59 10.14
N VAL A 54 10.63 2.38 10.43
CA VAL A 54 9.30 1.93 9.98
C VAL A 54 8.18 2.81 10.54
N SER A 55 8.32 3.28 11.78
CA SER A 55 7.36 4.21 12.39
C SER A 55 7.35 5.58 11.68
N GLY A 56 8.51 6.07 11.24
CA GLY A 56 8.62 7.27 10.41
C GLY A 56 7.94 7.09 9.04
N VAL A 57 8.12 5.93 8.40
CA VAL A 57 7.43 5.60 7.14
C VAL A 57 5.92 5.51 7.36
N ALA A 58 5.47 4.87 8.43
CA ALA A 58 4.05 4.82 8.77
C ALA A 58 3.45 6.21 8.97
N ALA A 59 4.20 7.13 9.58
CA ALA A 59 3.77 8.52 9.73
C ALA A 59 3.69 9.26 8.38
N LEU A 60 4.63 9.02 7.45
CA LEU A 60 4.57 9.58 6.09
C LEU A 60 3.32 9.10 5.35
N VAL A 61 3.07 7.79 5.36
CA VAL A 61 1.88 7.20 4.70
C VAL A 61 0.60 7.72 5.35
N SER A 62 0.56 7.84 6.68
CA SER A 62 -0.60 8.39 7.40
C SER A 62 -0.85 9.87 7.07
N GLN A 63 0.19 10.65 6.76
CA GLN A 63 0.04 12.03 6.30
C GLN A 63 -0.52 12.09 4.88
N THR A 64 -0.08 11.20 3.99
CA THR A 64 -0.60 11.11 2.61
C THR A 64 -2.04 10.58 2.59
N TYR A 65 -2.37 9.64 3.47
CA TYR A 65 -3.67 8.99 3.56
C TYR A 65 -4.25 9.04 4.98
N PRO A 66 -4.77 10.21 5.44
CA PRO A 66 -5.25 10.41 6.82
C PRO A 66 -6.44 9.53 7.22
N TRP A 67 -7.10 8.92 6.24
CA TRP A 67 -8.27 8.08 6.40
C TRP A 67 -7.94 6.60 6.58
N MET A 68 -6.70 6.18 6.31
CA MET A 68 -6.34 4.76 6.43
C MET A 68 -6.44 4.29 7.88
N THR A 69 -7.01 3.10 8.05
CA THR A 69 -7.00 2.40 9.34
C THR A 69 -5.63 1.75 9.60
N GLY A 70 -5.37 1.33 10.83
CA GLY A 70 -4.15 0.58 11.16
C GLY A 70 -3.88 -0.62 10.24
N PRO A 71 -4.88 -1.47 9.92
CA PRO A 71 -4.72 -2.54 8.94
C PRO A 71 -4.35 -2.06 7.53
N ASN A 72 -4.99 -1.01 7.02
CA ASN A 72 -4.68 -0.48 5.68
C ASN A 72 -3.26 0.11 5.60
N LEU A 73 -2.83 0.80 6.66
CA LEU A 73 -1.46 1.30 6.78
C LEU A 73 -0.46 0.14 6.82
N GLN A 74 -0.75 -0.90 7.60
CA GLN A 74 0.10 -2.08 7.68
C GLN A 74 0.20 -2.79 6.32
N ASP A 75 -0.92 -3.05 5.66
CA ASP A 75 -0.97 -3.67 4.33
C ASP A 75 -0.13 -2.88 3.32
N THR A 76 -0.33 -1.56 3.29
CA THR A 76 0.42 -0.66 2.42
C THR A 76 1.92 -0.73 2.67
N ILE A 77 2.37 -0.68 3.93
CA ILE A 77 3.81 -0.72 4.26
C ILE A 77 4.43 -2.08 3.97
N LEU A 78 3.71 -3.18 4.23
CA LEU A 78 4.21 -4.53 3.97
C LEU A 78 4.31 -4.80 2.48
N THR A 79 3.24 -4.53 1.72
CA THR A 79 3.16 -4.91 0.31
C THR A 79 4.04 -4.09 -0.61
N THR A 80 4.48 -2.91 -0.16
CA THR A 80 5.39 -2.02 -0.92
C THR A 80 6.85 -2.21 -0.57
N ALA A 81 7.19 -3.14 0.34
CA ALA A 81 8.57 -3.42 0.70
C ALA A 81 9.36 -3.92 -0.52
N THR A 82 10.61 -3.46 -0.66
CA THR A 82 11.52 -3.95 -1.69
C THR A 82 11.94 -5.39 -1.36
N PRO A 83 11.61 -6.38 -2.18
CA PRO A 83 11.88 -7.78 -1.87
C PRO A 83 13.39 -8.03 -1.66
N LEU A 84 13.75 -8.81 -0.62
CA LEU A 84 15.13 -9.14 -0.30
C LEU A 84 15.33 -10.66 -0.18
N GLY A 85 16.42 -11.16 -0.77
CA GLY A 85 16.77 -12.57 -0.75
C GLY A 85 16.32 -13.30 -2.02
N THR A 86 16.06 -14.60 -1.89
CA THR A 86 15.67 -15.47 -3.01
C THR A 86 14.42 -16.26 -2.63
N GLY A 87 13.55 -16.53 -3.60
CA GLY A 87 12.34 -17.35 -3.40
C GLY A 87 11.06 -16.52 -3.37
N PRO A 88 9.92 -17.13 -2.98
CA PRO A 88 8.64 -16.44 -2.88
C PRO A 88 8.65 -15.44 -1.72
N TYR A 89 7.91 -14.36 -1.88
CA TYR A 89 7.74 -13.33 -0.86
C TYR A 89 6.32 -13.37 -0.32
N PRO A 90 6.12 -13.17 0.99
CA PRO A 90 7.14 -12.94 2.01
C PRO A 90 7.99 -14.18 2.34
N ASN A 91 9.27 -13.99 2.71
CA ASN A 91 10.19 -15.08 3.05
C ASN A 91 10.56 -15.13 4.55
N ALA A 92 11.07 -16.27 5.00
CA ALA A 92 11.38 -16.51 6.41
C ALA A 92 12.53 -15.65 6.98
N VAL A 93 13.33 -14.98 6.14
CA VAL A 93 14.48 -14.19 6.60
C VAL A 93 14.11 -12.71 6.74
N TYR A 94 13.59 -12.13 5.66
CA TYR A 94 13.31 -10.70 5.53
C TYR A 94 11.81 -10.36 5.49
N GLY A 95 10.93 -11.37 5.56
CA GLY A 95 9.49 -11.17 5.44
C GLY A 95 9.17 -10.61 4.07
N TRP A 96 8.48 -9.48 4.05
CA TRP A 96 8.16 -8.75 2.82
C TRP A 96 9.37 -8.09 2.14
N GLY A 97 10.48 -7.88 2.88
CA GLY A 97 11.69 -7.25 2.36
C GLY A 97 12.01 -5.92 3.05
N LEU A 98 12.81 -5.07 2.40
CA LEU A 98 13.24 -3.78 2.93
C LEU A 98 12.13 -2.73 2.84
N VAL A 99 11.88 -2.00 3.93
CA VAL A 99 10.94 -0.89 3.93
C VAL A 99 11.24 0.12 2.82
N ASN A 100 10.21 0.49 2.05
CA ASN A 100 10.32 1.41 0.93
C ASN A 100 9.29 2.54 1.09
N ALA A 101 9.76 3.67 1.64
CA ALA A 101 8.90 4.82 1.88
C ALA A 101 8.34 5.42 0.59
N ALA A 102 9.13 5.43 -0.50
CA ALA A 102 8.75 6.04 -1.77
C ALA A 102 7.63 5.26 -2.48
N ALA A 103 7.63 3.93 -2.37
CA ALA A 103 6.52 3.10 -2.83
C ALA A 103 5.32 3.21 -1.88
N ALA A 104 5.53 3.17 -0.56
CA ALA A 104 4.44 3.22 0.43
C ALA A 104 3.56 4.49 0.34
N VAL A 105 4.17 5.65 0.08
CA VAL A 105 3.40 6.91 -0.10
C VAL A 105 2.61 6.98 -1.41
N GLN A 106 2.79 6.02 -2.32
CA GLN A 106 2.01 5.87 -3.55
C GLN A 106 0.84 4.88 -3.38
N GLY A 107 0.60 4.35 -2.17
CA GLY A 107 -0.48 3.41 -1.87
C GLY A 107 -0.01 1.96 -1.86
N PRO A 108 -0.91 0.99 -1.64
CA PRO A 108 -0.53 -0.43 -1.60
C PRO A 108 -0.01 -0.91 -2.96
N GLU A 109 0.86 -1.92 -2.97
CA GLU A 109 1.29 -2.62 -4.19
C GLU A 109 0.59 -3.97 -4.34
N GLN A 110 -0.04 -4.47 -3.27
CA GLN A 110 -0.87 -5.67 -3.33
C GLN A 110 -2.04 -5.56 -2.35
N PHE A 111 -3.13 -6.26 -2.64
CA PHE A 111 -4.14 -6.61 -1.65
C PHE A 111 -3.87 -8.03 -1.16
N ALA A 112 -2.96 -8.15 -0.19
CA ALA A 112 -2.46 -9.44 0.27
C ALA A 112 -3.31 -10.07 1.39
N PHE A 113 -4.01 -9.23 2.16
CA PHE A 113 -4.71 -9.67 3.39
C PHE A 113 -6.24 -9.72 3.23
N GLY A 114 -6.71 -10.05 2.03
CA GLY A 114 -8.13 -10.17 1.73
C GLY A 114 -8.74 -8.85 1.26
N ASN A 115 -9.75 -8.35 1.98
CA ASN A 115 -10.49 -7.17 1.55
C ASN A 115 -9.87 -5.87 2.07
N PHE A 116 -9.40 -5.02 1.16
CA PHE A 116 -8.96 -3.67 1.45
C PHE A 116 -10.16 -2.72 1.54
N GLY A 117 -10.59 -2.42 2.76
CA GLY A 117 -11.69 -1.50 3.05
C GLY A 117 -11.23 -0.04 3.00
N ALA A 118 -11.53 0.66 1.92
CA ALA A 118 -11.22 2.07 1.74
C ALA A 118 -12.42 2.95 2.15
N ASN A 119 -12.30 3.68 3.26
CA ASN A 119 -13.24 4.74 3.61
C ASN A 119 -12.52 6.09 3.57
N ILE A 120 -12.72 6.80 2.47
CA ILE A 120 -11.96 8.03 2.16
C ILE A 120 -12.55 9.24 2.88
N GLY A 121 -13.66 9.12 3.60
CA GLY A 121 -14.33 10.27 4.23
C GLY A 121 -14.68 11.33 3.18
N ALA A 122 -14.13 12.54 3.31
CA ALA A 122 -14.27 13.64 2.33
C ALA A 122 -12.94 13.96 1.62
N TYR A 123 -11.92 13.12 1.76
CA TYR A 123 -10.58 13.37 1.21
C TYR A 123 -10.52 13.02 -0.29
N SER A 124 -9.43 13.45 -0.93
CA SER A 124 -9.02 12.95 -2.24
C SER A 124 -7.69 12.22 -2.08
N SER A 125 -7.60 11.01 -2.61
CA SER A 125 -6.41 10.15 -2.48
C SER A 125 -6.15 9.41 -3.77
N THR A 126 -4.88 9.20 -4.09
CA THR A 126 -4.47 8.47 -5.29
C THR A 126 -3.59 7.29 -4.89
N PHE A 127 -3.92 6.11 -5.40
CA PHE A 127 -3.01 4.98 -5.46
C PHE A 127 -2.30 4.99 -6.82
N GLY A 128 -1.01 5.26 -6.77
CA GLY A 128 -0.08 5.36 -7.89
C GLY A 128 0.49 4.02 -8.32
N ASN A 129 0.65 3.11 -7.36
CA ASN A 129 1.26 1.81 -7.61
C ASN A 129 0.38 0.89 -8.46
N ALA A 130 1.02 -0.08 -9.10
CA ALA A 130 0.34 -1.20 -9.75
C ALA A 130 -0.06 -2.21 -8.68
N ILE A 131 -1.36 -2.30 -8.35
CA ILE A 131 -1.84 -3.14 -7.26
C ILE A 131 -2.10 -4.57 -7.76
N GLY A 132 -1.43 -5.56 -7.18
CA GLY A 132 -1.64 -6.99 -7.43
C GLY A 132 -2.29 -7.74 -6.27
N GLY A 133 -2.19 -9.08 -6.28
CA GLY A 133 -2.63 -9.94 -5.18
C GLY A 133 -4.03 -10.55 -5.35
N ALA A 134 -4.38 -11.47 -4.46
CA ALA A 134 -5.66 -12.18 -4.53
C ALA A 134 -6.83 -11.42 -3.89
N GLY A 135 -6.53 -10.37 -3.14
CA GLY A 135 -7.50 -9.58 -2.39
C GLY A 135 -8.40 -8.69 -3.24
N SER A 136 -9.34 -8.04 -2.57
CA SER A 136 -10.40 -7.19 -3.15
C SER A 136 -10.30 -5.75 -2.66
N LEU A 137 -10.87 -4.83 -3.43
CA LEU A 137 -11.06 -3.44 -3.02
C LEU A 137 -12.52 -3.19 -2.67
N ALA A 138 -12.78 -2.58 -1.52
CA ALA A 138 -14.11 -2.10 -1.14
C ALA A 138 -14.06 -0.60 -0.80
N LEU A 139 -14.56 0.24 -1.70
CA LEU A 139 -14.80 1.65 -1.41
C LEU A 139 -16.12 1.78 -0.64
N THR A 140 -16.01 2.20 0.61
CA THR A 140 -17.09 2.20 1.60
C THR A 140 -17.12 3.49 2.40
N GLY A 141 -18.31 3.97 2.76
CA GLY A 141 -18.48 5.27 3.42
C GLY A 141 -18.01 6.49 2.59
N GLY A 142 -18.31 7.68 3.10
CA GLY A 142 -17.78 8.94 2.60
C GLY A 142 -18.30 9.43 1.24
N THR A 143 -17.87 10.63 0.89
CA THR A 143 -18.08 11.31 -0.40
C THR A 143 -16.75 11.61 -1.11
N GLY A 144 -15.63 11.19 -0.51
CA GLY A 144 -14.28 11.37 -1.01
C GLY A 144 -14.00 10.58 -2.27
N THR A 145 -12.88 10.91 -2.90
CA THR A 145 -12.44 10.28 -4.16
C THR A 145 -11.18 9.46 -3.94
N LEU A 146 -11.24 8.17 -4.32
CA LEU A 146 -10.06 7.33 -4.49
C LEU A 146 -9.74 7.23 -5.98
N THR A 147 -8.53 7.60 -6.36
CA THR A 147 -8.02 7.41 -7.74
C THR A 147 -7.12 6.19 -7.81
N LEU A 148 -7.40 5.27 -8.74
CA LEU A 148 -6.49 4.20 -9.13
C LEU A 148 -5.82 4.58 -10.45
N SER A 149 -4.51 4.85 -10.40
CA SER A 149 -3.75 5.33 -11.55
C SER A 149 -2.74 4.32 -12.09
N GLY A 150 -2.36 3.31 -11.31
CA GLY A 150 -1.53 2.21 -11.77
C GLY A 150 -2.27 1.15 -12.60
N ALA A 151 -1.51 0.19 -13.11
CA ALA A 151 -2.05 -1.00 -13.79
C ALA A 151 -2.37 -2.08 -12.75
N ASN A 152 -3.64 -2.16 -12.34
CA ASN A 152 -4.02 -3.03 -11.23
C ASN A 152 -4.42 -4.43 -11.72
N THR A 153 -3.77 -5.44 -11.18
CA THR A 153 -3.87 -6.85 -11.59
C THR A 153 -4.45 -7.76 -10.51
N TYR A 154 -4.89 -7.20 -9.38
CA TYR A 154 -5.52 -7.98 -8.33
C TYR A 154 -6.76 -8.74 -8.82
N SER A 155 -6.95 -9.96 -8.33
CA SER A 155 -8.01 -10.84 -8.83
C SER A 155 -9.33 -10.74 -8.07
N GLY A 156 -9.31 -10.25 -6.83
CA GLY A 156 -10.53 -10.01 -6.06
C GLY A 156 -11.34 -8.85 -6.64
N GLY A 157 -12.66 -8.90 -6.49
CA GLY A 157 -13.55 -7.89 -7.06
C GLY A 157 -13.34 -6.49 -6.47
N THR A 158 -13.79 -5.48 -7.21
CA THR A 158 -13.85 -4.09 -6.76
C THR A 158 -15.27 -3.70 -6.49
N SER A 159 -15.57 -3.26 -5.27
CA SER A 159 -16.91 -2.81 -4.88
C SER A 159 -16.93 -1.32 -4.58
N VAL A 160 -17.93 -0.63 -5.10
CA VAL A 160 -18.13 0.82 -4.96
C VAL A 160 -19.50 1.07 -4.33
N ALA A 161 -19.54 0.99 -3.00
CA ALA A 161 -20.78 1.15 -2.23
C ALA A 161 -21.13 2.62 -1.97
N SER A 162 -20.13 3.49 -1.92
CA SER A 162 -20.29 4.95 -1.75
C SER A 162 -19.00 5.66 -2.19
N GLY A 163 -18.98 7.00 -2.11
CA GLY A 163 -17.86 7.81 -2.56
C GLY A 163 -17.63 7.71 -4.06
N ASN A 164 -16.42 8.09 -4.48
CA ASN A 164 -16.04 8.19 -5.89
C ASN A 164 -14.78 7.35 -6.13
N LEU A 165 -14.90 6.31 -6.95
CA LEU A 165 -13.75 5.57 -7.47
C LEU A 165 -13.42 6.08 -8.87
N TRP A 166 -12.32 6.83 -8.98
CA TRP A 166 -11.80 7.32 -10.24
C TRP A 166 -10.71 6.38 -10.77
N LEU A 167 -10.82 5.96 -12.02
CA LEU A 167 -9.87 5.07 -12.67
C LEU A 167 -9.19 5.82 -13.82
N SER A 168 -7.90 6.09 -13.66
CA SER A 168 -7.05 6.64 -14.73
C SER A 168 -6.04 5.61 -15.26
N GLY A 169 -5.80 4.53 -14.51
CA GLY A 169 -5.00 3.39 -14.94
C GLY A 169 -5.87 2.25 -15.48
N SER A 170 -5.62 1.03 -15.01
CA SER A 170 -6.46 -0.13 -15.36
C SER A 170 -6.81 -1.00 -14.15
N VAL A 171 -7.86 -1.80 -14.28
CA VAL A 171 -8.22 -2.84 -13.30
C VAL A 171 -8.59 -4.13 -14.02
N ALA A 172 -7.96 -5.24 -13.59
CA ALA A 172 -8.20 -6.57 -14.14
C ALA A 172 -9.47 -7.24 -13.61
N SER A 173 -9.89 -6.91 -12.38
CA SER A 173 -11.03 -7.54 -11.71
C SER A 173 -12.38 -6.97 -12.14
N ASN A 174 -13.45 -7.69 -11.76
CA ASN A 174 -14.82 -7.21 -11.92
C ASN A 174 -15.10 -6.02 -10.99
N VAL A 175 -15.86 -5.05 -11.48
CA VAL A 175 -16.28 -3.86 -10.72
C VAL A 175 -17.79 -3.91 -10.47
N THR A 176 -18.21 -3.79 -9.22
CA THR A 176 -19.61 -3.71 -8.81
C THR A 176 -19.89 -2.38 -8.15
N ILE A 177 -20.86 -1.64 -8.68
CA ILE A 177 -21.26 -0.31 -8.19
C ILE A 177 -22.64 -0.45 -7.57
N SER A 178 -22.74 -0.29 -6.26
CA SER A 178 -24.01 -0.47 -5.52
C SER A 178 -24.58 0.83 -4.95
N GLY A 179 -23.80 1.93 -4.93
CA GLY A 179 -24.29 3.22 -4.46
C GLY A 179 -23.36 4.41 -4.69
N GLY A 180 -22.05 4.18 -4.88
CA GLY A 180 -21.09 5.24 -5.19
C GLY A 180 -21.03 5.60 -6.67
N SER A 181 -20.00 6.34 -7.05
CA SER A 181 -19.68 6.67 -8.43
C SER A 181 -18.40 5.97 -8.86
N PHE A 182 -18.40 5.35 -10.05
CA PHE A 182 -17.22 4.78 -10.67
C PHE A 182 -17.03 5.35 -12.07
N GLY A 183 -15.80 5.71 -12.44
CA GLY A 183 -15.55 6.28 -13.76
C GLY A 183 -14.11 6.71 -13.99
N GLY A 184 -13.85 7.36 -15.12
CA GLY A 184 -12.55 7.91 -15.49
C GLY A 184 -12.07 7.44 -16.87
N PRO A 185 -10.90 7.91 -17.34
CA PRO A 185 -10.37 7.57 -18.67
C PRO A 185 -9.66 6.20 -18.73
N GLY A 186 -9.68 5.44 -17.64
CA GLY A 186 -8.97 4.16 -17.54
C GLY A 186 -9.68 2.99 -18.21
N THR A 187 -9.12 1.79 -18.00
CA THR A 187 -9.62 0.53 -18.60
C THR A 187 -10.00 -0.52 -17.57
N VAL A 188 -11.15 -1.15 -17.75
CA VAL A 188 -11.59 -2.32 -16.98
C VAL A 188 -11.51 -3.54 -17.89
N HIS A 189 -10.77 -4.58 -17.48
CA HIS A 189 -10.70 -5.87 -18.18
C HIS A 189 -11.67 -6.93 -17.63
N GLY A 190 -12.35 -6.61 -16.53
CA GLY A 190 -13.43 -7.41 -15.97
C GLY A 190 -14.81 -6.88 -16.36
N ASN A 191 -15.85 -7.52 -15.82
CA ASN A 191 -17.22 -7.05 -15.98
C ASN A 191 -17.49 -5.85 -15.07
N VAL A 192 -18.24 -4.87 -15.58
CA VAL A 192 -18.79 -3.77 -14.76
C VAL A 192 -20.27 -4.02 -14.54
N THR A 193 -20.67 -4.15 -13.28
CA THR A 193 -22.07 -4.29 -12.86
C THR A 193 -22.49 -3.06 -12.07
N ASN A 194 -23.55 -2.37 -12.51
CA ASN A 194 -24.15 -1.27 -11.74
C ASN A 194 -25.52 -1.71 -11.21
N SER A 195 -25.66 -1.80 -9.89
CA SER A 195 -26.88 -2.22 -9.19
C SER A 195 -27.53 -1.10 -8.36
N GLY A 196 -27.00 0.13 -8.39
CA GLY A 196 -27.59 1.23 -7.63
C GLY A 196 -26.77 2.53 -7.53
N GLY A 197 -25.64 2.64 -8.23
CA GLY A 197 -24.82 3.86 -8.22
C GLY A 197 -24.68 4.52 -9.58
N SER A 198 -23.62 5.31 -9.74
CA SER A 198 -23.33 6.06 -10.96
C SER A 198 -22.13 5.48 -11.70
N LEU A 199 -22.29 5.25 -13.00
CA LEU A 199 -21.19 4.91 -13.91
C LEU A 199 -20.91 6.14 -14.79
N ILE A 200 -19.68 6.64 -14.74
CA ILE A 200 -19.28 7.87 -15.42
C ILE A 200 -18.18 7.56 -16.43
N SER A 201 -18.49 7.68 -17.71
CA SER A 201 -17.45 7.74 -18.74
C SER A 201 -17.04 9.19 -18.92
N GLN A 202 -15.88 9.56 -18.35
CA GLN A 202 -15.31 10.89 -18.50
C GLN A 202 -13.92 10.77 -19.13
N ALA A 203 -13.72 11.50 -20.22
CA ALA A 203 -12.48 11.55 -20.95
C ALA A 203 -11.54 12.64 -20.39
N ALA A 204 -10.23 12.40 -20.49
CA ALA A 204 -9.28 13.52 -20.53
C ALA A 204 -9.54 14.35 -21.81
N VAL A 205 -9.23 15.65 -21.80
CA VAL A 205 -9.50 16.54 -22.96
C VAL A 205 -8.89 15.95 -24.24
N GLY A 206 -9.74 15.57 -25.19
CA GLY A 206 -9.34 14.96 -26.47
C GLY A 206 -9.02 13.46 -26.45
N GLY A 207 -9.22 12.77 -25.32
CA GLY A 207 -8.98 11.33 -25.15
C GLY A 207 -10.26 10.48 -25.10
N PRO A 208 -10.13 9.15 -25.03
CA PRO A 208 -11.26 8.26 -24.74
C PRO A 208 -11.70 8.40 -23.27
N GLY A 209 -12.98 8.10 -23.02
CA GLY A 209 -13.51 7.91 -21.67
C GLY A 209 -13.22 6.51 -21.14
N LEU A 210 -14.02 6.05 -20.18
CA LEU A 210 -13.88 4.73 -19.58
C LEU A 210 -13.98 3.65 -20.66
N THR A 211 -13.00 2.75 -20.69
CA THR A 211 -13.00 1.60 -21.59
C THR A 211 -13.27 0.32 -20.80
N ILE A 212 -14.16 -0.54 -21.31
CA ILE A 212 -14.47 -1.86 -20.74
C ILE A 212 -14.22 -2.88 -21.84
N THR A 213 -13.34 -3.85 -21.59
CA THR A 213 -12.89 -4.85 -22.59
C THR A 213 -13.07 -6.26 -22.08
#